data_AF-A0A9P7B8N2-F1
#
_entry.id   AF-A0A9P7B8N2-F1
#
_cell.length_a   1.000
_cell.length_b   1.000
_cell.length_c   1.000
_cell.angle_alpha   90.00
_cell.angle_beta   90.00
_cell.angle_gamma   90.00
#
_symmetry.space_group_name_H-M   'P 1'
#
loop_
_entity.id
_entity.type
_entity.pdbx_description
1 polymer ?
#
loop_
_entity_poly.entity_id
_entity_poly.type
_entity_poly.pdbx_seq_one_letter_code
_entity_poly.pdbx_strand_id
1 'polypeptide(L)'
;MASLSPLAYLKVVLHAAKYPAYTVFGLLVGTVDAASSTCTVSDAIPLVHAWTDLSPMTEAALQLAQIYADQQQLVFLGLYVANERLHDQAIPHGAQKVADALRKQRPQAFVLVVDNEKLASPEPALIPYTCSKNGTWTATTLASAKISLSDASIPQKAFSAARKGRYADLGDFDDHLSDPSVDWLRNPRVAL
;
A
#
# COMPACT_ATOMS: atom_id res chain seq x y z
N MET A 1 -10.83 -13.41 1.92
CA MET A 1 -9.46 -13.84 2.32
C MET A 1 -8.53 -13.18 1.33
N ALA A 2 -7.48 -12.52 1.78
CA ALA A 2 -6.52 -11.86 0.89
C ALA A 2 -5.12 -12.45 1.07
N SER A 3 -4.40 -12.65 -0.02
CA SER A 3 -2.97 -13.00 0.02
C SER A 3 -2.14 -11.84 -0.51
N LEU A 4 -1.14 -11.41 0.26
CA LEU A 4 -0.23 -10.33 -0.09
C LEU A 4 1.04 -10.89 -0.74
N SER A 5 1.32 -10.47 -1.98
CA SER A 5 2.53 -10.88 -2.70
C SER A 5 3.78 -10.33 -2.01
N PRO A 6 4.95 -10.96 -2.22
CA PRO A 6 6.16 -10.47 -1.60
C PRO A 6 6.61 -9.14 -2.24
N LEU A 7 6.32 -8.94 -3.52
CA LEU A 7 6.58 -7.68 -4.23
C LEU A 7 5.75 -6.52 -3.64
N ALA A 8 4.46 -6.73 -3.41
CA ALA A 8 3.59 -5.71 -2.83
C ALA A 8 4.08 -5.31 -1.43
N TYR A 9 4.39 -6.29 -0.58
CA TYR A 9 4.95 -6.03 0.75
C TYR A 9 6.29 -5.26 0.66
N LEU A 10 7.19 -5.67 -0.23
CA LEU A 10 8.47 -5.01 -0.44
C LEU A 10 8.30 -3.54 -0.82
N LYS A 11 7.44 -3.24 -1.80
CA LYS A 11 7.19 -1.86 -2.23
C LYS A 11 6.62 -1.00 -1.10
N VAL A 12 5.70 -1.52 -0.29
CA VAL A 12 5.16 -0.81 0.88
C VAL A 12 6.27 -0.42 1.86
N VAL A 13 7.12 -1.38 2.23
CA VAL A 13 8.23 -1.14 3.17
C VAL A 13 9.27 -0.18 2.58
N LEU A 14 9.63 -0.34 1.32
CA LEU A 14 10.59 0.55 0.67
C LEU A 14 10.06 1.98 0.55
N HIS A 15 8.76 2.15 0.29
CA HIS A 15 8.15 3.47 0.20
C HIS A 15 8.23 4.21 1.54
N ALA A 16 7.82 3.54 2.63
CA ALA A 16 7.93 4.09 3.98
C ALA A 16 9.39 4.38 4.38
N ALA A 17 10.32 3.49 4.01
CA ALA A 17 11.74 3.67 4.29
C ALA A 17 12.40 4.80 3.48
N LYS A 18 11.87 5.11 2.28
CA LYS A 18 12.36 6.22 1.44
C LYS A 18 12.04 7.57 2.06
N TYR A 19 10.86 7.71 2.65
CA TYR A 19 10.35 8.96 3.22
C TYR A 19 9.99 8.80 4.71
N PRO A 20 10.97 8.54 5.60
CA PRO A 20 10.69 8.19 7.00
C PRO A 20 10.10 9.33 7.84
N ALA A 21 10.22 10.57 7.37
CA ALA A 21 9.70 11.77 8.04
C ALA A 21 8.37 12.28 7.45
N TYR A 22 7.77 11.53 6.51
CA TYR A 22 6.54 11.90 5.82
C TYR A 22 5.51 10.79 5.94
N THR A 23 4.23 11.18 5.86
CA THR A 23 3.18 10.20 5.62
C THR A 23 3.25 9.77 4.16
N VAL A 24 3.32 8.46 3.92
CA VAL A 24 3.27 7.89 2.57
C VAL A 24 1.94 7.19 2.34
N PHE A 25 1.45 7.28 1.11
CA PHE A 25 0.16 6.76 0.68
C PHE A 25 0.31 5.95 -0.61
N GLY A 26 -0.38 4.82 -0.73
CA GLY A 26 -0.33 4.01 -1.95
C GLY A 26 -1.48 3.01 -2.08
N LEU A 27 -1.64 2.45 -3.27
CA LEU A 27 -2.71 1.49 -3.60
C LEU A 27 -2.20 0.05 -3.57
N LEU A 28 -3.11 -0.85 -3.22
CA LEU A 28 -2.90 -2.29 -3.33
C LEU A 28 -3.70 -2.80 -4.53
N VAL A 29 -3.02 -3.38 -5.50
CA VAL A 29 -3.61 -3.87 -6.75
C VAL A 29 -3.49 -5.38 -6.86
N GLY A 30 -4.46 -5.98 -7.56
CA GLY A 30 -4.44 -7.42 -7.74
C GLY A 30 -5.67 -7.95 -8.44
N THR A 31 -5.95 -9.24 -8.21
CA THR A 31 -7.07 -9.94 -8.82
C THR A 31 -8.02 -10.46 -7.75
N VAL A 32 -9.27 -10.68 -8.16
CA VAL A 32 -10.31 -11.32 -7.33
C VAL A 32 -10.76 -12.58 -8.05
N ASP A 33 -10.65 -13.72 -7.38
CA ASP A 33 -11.24 -14.96 -7.86
C ASP A 33 -12.74 -14.95 -7.55
N ALA A 34 -13.56 -14.94 -8.60
CA ALA A 34 -15.02 -14.92 -8.48
C ALA A 34 -15.58 -16.19 -7.83
N ALA A 35 -14.94 -17.34 -8.01
CA ALA A 35 -15.44 -18.63 -7.50
C ALA A 35 -15.24 -18.76 -5.99
N SER A 36 -14.07 -18.32 -5.50
CA SER A 36 -13.67 -18.47 -4.10
C SER A 36 -13.80 -17.18 -3.29
N SER A 37 -14.09 -16.04 -3.95
CA SER A 37 -14.05 -14.70 -3.34
C SER A 37 -12.73 -14.42 -2.62
N THR A 38 -11.62 -14.99 -3.11
CA THR A 38 -10.28 -14.71 -2.61
C THR A 38 -9.63 -13.59 -3.41
N CYS A 39 -8.98 -12.69 -2.70
CA CYS A 39 -8.24 -11.58 -3.29
C CYS A 39 -6.75 -11.89 -3.29
N THR A 40 -6.06 -11.69 -4.40
CA THR A 40 -4.61 -11.80 -4.47
C THR A 40 -4.05 -10.41 -4.75
N VAL A 41 -3.41 -9.80 -3.75
CA VAL A 41 -2.69 -8.54 -3.93
C VAL A 41 -1.36 -8.86 -4.58
N SER A 42 -1.28 -8.65 -5.89
CA SER A 42 -0.11 -8.99 -6.70
C SER A 42 0.96 -7.91 -6.63
N ASP A 43 0.58 -6.64 -6.45
CA ASP A 43 1.51 -5.51 -6.45
C ASP A 43 0.98 -4.34 -5.60
N ALA A 44 1.85 -3.36 -5.33
CA ALA A 44 1.51 -2.10 -4.70
C ALA A 44 1.99 -0.93 -5.57
N ILE A 45 1.18 0.13 -5.66
CA ILE A 45 1.51 1.36 -6.38
C ILE A 45 1.78 2.46 -5.34
N PRO A 46 3.04 2.87 -5.13
CA PRO A 46 3.39 4.07 -4.38
C PRO A 46 2.75 5.30 -5.02
N LEU A 47 1.87 5.99 -4.29
CA LEU A 47 1.17 7.15 -4.83
C LEU A 47 1.91 8.43 -4.49
N VAL A 48 1.94 8.83 -3.23
CA VAL A 48 2.46 10.13 -2.82
C VAL A 48 3.13 10.04 -1.45
N HIS A 49 4.09 10.93 -1.24
CA HIS A 49 4.76 11.21 0.03
C HIS A 49 4.64 12.69 0.43
N ALA A 50 4.12 13.54 -0.47
CA ALA A 50 3.76 14.91 -0.20
C ALA A 50 2.23 15.08 -0.28
N TRP A 51 1.69 15.99 0.56
CA TRP A 51 0.31 16.47 0.46
C TRP A 51 -0.76 15.35 0.42
N THR A 52 -0.67 14.41 1.35
CA THR A 52 -1.49 13.19 1.41
C THR A 52 -2.99 13.43 1.69
N ASP A 53 -3.37 14.66 2.05
CA ASP A 53 -4.78 15.03 2.29
C ASP A 53 -5.45 15.49 0.99
N LEU A 54 -5.96 14.52 0.21
CA LEU A 54 -6.83 14.71 -0.96
C LEU A 54 -6.51 15.95 -1.81
N SER A 55 -5.24 16.07 -2.23
CA SER A 55 -4.83 17.15 -3.12
C SER A 55 -5.26 16.86 -4.56
N PRO A 56 -5.35 17.89 -5.44
CA PRO A 56 -5.55 17.67 -6.88
C PRO A 56 -4.53 16.70 -7.50
N MET A 57 -3.31 16.67 -6.96
CA MET A 57 -2.26 15.76 -7.41
C MET A 57 -2.57 14.31 -7.02
N THR A 58 -3.07 14.08 -5.80
CA THR A 58 -3.54 12.75 -5.37
C THR A 58 -4.70 12.26 -6.24
N GLU A 59 -5.65 13.14 -6.59
CA GLU A 59 -6.76 12.78 -7.50
C GLU A 59 -6.27 12.41 -8.90
N ALA A 60 -5.34 13.18 -9.47
CA ALA A 60 -4.72 12.88 -10.76
C ALA A 60 -3.98 11.54 -10.72
N ALA A 61 -3.20 11.29 -9.67
CA ALA A 61 -2.48 10.05 -9.49
C ALA A 61 -3.43 8.84 -9.35
N LEU A 62 -4.53 8.98 -8.60
CA LEU A 62 -5.56 7.94 -8.50
C LEU A 62 -6.18 7.61 -9.87
N GLN A 63 -6.45 8.61 -10.70
CA GLN A 63 -6.98 8.40 -12.06
C GLN A 63 -5.97 7.70 -12.97
N LEU A 64 -4.70 8.10 -12.94
CA LEU A 64 -3.63 7.46 -13.71
C LEU A 64 -3.41 6.01 -13.27
N ALA A 65 -3.40 5.76 -11.96
CA ALA A 65 -3.32 4.42 -11.42
C ALA A 65 -4.52 3.55 -11.83
N GLN A 66 -5.72 4.14 -11.93
CA GLN A 66 -6.93 3.43 -12.36
C GLN A 66 -6.81 3.00 -13.82
N ILE A 67 -6.41 3.91 -14.71
CA ILE A 67 -6.18 3.61 -16.13
C ILE A 67 -5.14 2.49 -16.28
N TYR A 68 -4.04 2.57 -15.53
CA TYR A 68 -3.01 1.52 -15.53
C TYR A 68 -3.56 0.18 -15.05
N ALA A 69 -4.28 0.15 -13.92
CA ALA A 69 -4.86 -1.07 -13.38
C ALA A 69 -5.81 -1.73 -14.40
N ASP A 70 -6.67 -0.95 -15.04
CA ASP A 70 -7.60 -1.44 -16.06
C ASP A 70 -6.86 -2.04 -17.26
N GLN A 71 -5.79 -1.39 -17.73
CA GLN A 71 -4.94 -1.91 -18.81
C GLN A 71 -4.26 -3.24 -18.45
N GLN A 72 -3.90 -3.43 -17.17
CA GLN A 72 -3.29 -4.66 -16.67
C GLN A 72 -4.31 -5.70 -16.21
N GLN A 73 -5.62 -5.44 -16.38
CA GLN A 73 -6.71 -6.27 -15.86
C GLN A 73 -6.63 -6.49 -14.34
N LEU A 74 -6.10 -5.50 -13.63
CA LEU A 74 -5.97 -5.45 -12.18
C LEU A 74 -7.05 -4.57 -11.58
N VAL A 75 -7.28 -4.76 -10.29
CA VAL A 75 -8.30 -4.03 -9.56
C VAL A 75 -7.79 -3.55 -8.20
N PHE A 76 -8.31 -2.42 -7.70
CA PHE A 76 -7.92 -1.85 -6.39
C PHE A 76 -8.48 -2.61 -5.19
N LEU A 77 -7.65 -3.42 -4.55
CA LEU A 77 -8.02 -4.25 -3.41
C LEU A 77 -7.97 -3.51 -2.07
N GLY A 78 -7.31 -2.36 -2.05
CA GLY A 78 -7.16 -1.56 -0.84
C GLY A 78 -6.12 -0.46 -1.04
N LEU A 79 -5.71 0.11 0.08
CA LEU A 79 -4.62 1.08 0.14
C LEU A 79 -3.72 0.79 1.33
N TYR A 80 -2.53 1.34 1.32
CA TYR A 80 -1.64 1.36 2.46
C TYR A 80 -1.25 2.78 2.84
N VAL A 81 -0.93 2.96 4.12
CA VAL A 81 -0.45 4.23 4.67
C VAL A 81 0.67 3.94 5.67
N ALA A 82 1.76 4.69 5.61
CA ALA A 82 2.68 4.81 6.75
C ALA A 82 2.65 6.25 7.21
N ASN A 83 2.34 6.50 8.48
CA ASN A 83 2.26 7.87 9.00
C ASN A 83 3.65 8.43 9.29
N GLU A 84 3.80 9.76 9.32
CA GLU A 84 5.07 10.42 9.65
C GLU A 84 5.55 10.13 11.10
N ARG A 85 4.62 9.87 12.02
CA ARG A 85 4.92 9.65 13.45
C ARG A 85 5.00 8.16 13.75
N LEU A 86 6.02 7.77 14.50
CA LEU A 86 6.28 6.35 14.82
C LEU A 86 5.08 5.64 15.47
N HIS A 87 4.43 6.29 16.43
CA HIS A 87 3.32 5.70 17.21
C HIS A 87 1.93 6.04 16.66
N ASP A 88 1.85 6.82 15.58
CA ASP A 88 0.56 7.12 14.97
C ASP A 88 0.19 6.01 14.00
N GLN A 89 -0.78 5.19 14.41
CA GLN A 89 -1.29 4.08 13.62
C GLN A 89 -2.71 4.35 13.10
N ALA A 90 -3.22 5.58 13.25
CA ALA A 90 -4.54 5.93 12.74
C ALA A 90 -4.54 6.01 11.21
N ILE A 91 -5.72 5.84 10.60
CA ILE A 91 -5.89 6.15 9.17
C ILE A 91 -6.06 7.66 9.05
N PRO A 92 -5.20 8.37 8.28
CA PRO A 92 -5.40 9.80 8.03
C PRO A 92 -6.72 10.08 7.31
N HIS A 93 -7.28 11.26 7.53
CA HIS A 93 -8.59 11.64 6.98
C HIS A 93 -8.63 11.52 5.45
N GLY A 94 -7.61 12.00 4.73
CA GLY A 94 -7.54 11.86 3.28
C GLY A 94 -7.55 10.40 2.81
N ALA A 95 -6.75 9.54 3.44
CA ALA A 95 -6.72 8.11 3.13
C ALA A 95 -8.05 7.42 3.45
N GLN A 96 -8.72 7.80 4.54
CA GLN A 96 -10.03 7.25 4.89
C GLN A 96 -11.08 7.54 3.81
N LYS A 97 -11.08 8.76 3.24
CA LYS A 97 -12.00 9.13 2.15
C LYS A 97 -11.78 8.27 0.90
N VAL A 98 -10.52 8.01 0.55
CA VAL A 98 -10.19 7.11 -0.57
C VAL A 98 -10.63 5.68 -0.25
N ALA A 99 -10.39 5.20 0.97
CA ALA A 99 -10.81 3.87 1.40
C ALA A 99 -12.35 3.72 1.35
N ASP A 100 -13.10 4.74 1.77
CA ASP A 100 -14.56 4.77 1.70
C ASP A 100 -15.06 4.76 0.24
N ALA A 101 -14.40 5.49 -0.66
CA ALA A 101 -14.70 5.49 -2.09
C ALA A 101 -14.43 4.12 -2.73
N LEU A 102 -13.29 3.50 -2.42
CA LEU A 102 -12.95 2.15 -2.85
C LEU A 102 -13.98 1.13 -2.34
N ARG A 103 -14.44 1.27 -1.10
CA ARG A 103 -15.47 0.37 -0.53
C ARG A 103 -16.82 0.43 -1.23
N LYS A 104 -17.22 1.59 -1.74
CA LYS A 104 -18.45 1.72 -2.54
C LYS A 104 -18.39 0.89 -3.81
N GLN A 105 -17.21 0.80 -4.42
CA GLN A 105 -16.96 -0.04 -5.60
C GLN A 105 -16.69 -1.50 -5.22
N ARG A 106 -16.02 -1.72 -4.09
CA ARG A 106 -15.62 -3.05 -3.61
C ARG A 106 -15.74 -3.15 -2.08
N PRO A 107 -16.82 -3.78 -1.56
CA PRO A 107 -17.03 -3.91 -0.13
C PRO A 107 -15.91 -4.65 0.64
N GLN A 108 -15.10 -5.44 -0.07
CA GLN A 108 -13.97 -6.20 0.48
C GLN A 108 -12.67 -5.38 0.58
N ALA A 109 -12.67 -4.11 0.16
CA ALA A 109 -11.49 -3.26 0.25
C ALA A 109 -11.06 -3.05 1.72
N PHE A 110 -9.75 -3.06 1.94
CA PHE A 110 -9.13 -2.90 3.26
C PHE A 110 -8.02 -1.86 3.23
N VAL A 111 -7.60 -1.42 4.42
CA VAL A 111 -6.48 -0.49 4.60
C VAL A 111 -5.37 -1.22 5.35
N LEU A 112 -4.13 -1.03 4.92
CA LEU A 112 -2.95 -1.49 5.67
C LEU A 112 -2.21 -0.28 6.22
N VAL A 113 -2.22 -0.10 7.54
CA VAL A 113 -1.36 0.88 8.18
C VAL A 113 -0.02 0.22 8.49
N VAL A 114 1.07 0.88 8.15
CA VAL A 114 2.41 0.42 8.45
C VAL A 114 2.73 0.73 9.90
N ASP A 115 3.19 -0.30 10.63
CA ASP A 115 3.73 -0.16 11.97
C ASP A 115 5.19 0.30 11.88
N ASN A 116 5.39 1.61 11.98
CA ASN A 116 6.71 2.22 11.77
C ASN A 116 7.75 1.77 12.80
N GLU A 117 7.33 1.36 14.00
CA GLU A 117 8.24 0.80 15.02
C GLU A 117 8.84 -0.54 14.56
N LYS A 118 8.12 -1.28 13.72
CA LYS A 118 8.56 -2.57 13.17
C LYS A 118 9.29 -2.46 11.84
N LEU A 119 9.35 -1.29 11.20
CA LEU A 119 10.12 -1.12 9.95
C LEU A 119 11.63 -1.33 10.15
N ALA A 120 12.13 -1.10 11.38
CA ALA A 120 13.51 -1.34 11.76
C ALA A 120 13.78 -2.78 12.25
N SER A 121 12.82 -3.70 12.11
CA SER A 121 12.93 -5.10 12.54
C SER A 121 12.56 -6.07 11.40
N PRO A 122 12.92 -7.36 11.50
CA PRO A 122 12.52 -8.37 10.53
C PRO A 122 11.09 -8.90 10.77
N GLU A 123 10.26 -8.22 11.58
CA GLU A 123 8.89 -8.62 11.89
C GLU A 123 7.88 -8.07 10.87
N PRO A 124 6.69 -8.68 10.73
CA PRO A 124 5.60 -8.11 9.94
C PRO A 124 5.19 -6.72 10.46
N ALA A 125 5.36 -5.69 9.64
CA ALA A 125 5.13 -4.29 9.99
C ALA A 125 3.79 -3.75 9.47
N LEU A 126 2.75 -4.58 9.41
CA LEU A 126 1.45 -4.22 8.82
C LEU A 126 0.30 -4.45 9.81
N ILE A 127 -0.53 -3.43 9.96
CA ILE A 127 -1.74 -3.38 10.79
C ILE A 127 -2.94 -3.24 9.86
N PRO A 128 -3.69 -4.32 9.61
CA PRO A 128 -4.90 -4.22 8.82
C PRO A 128 -5.99 -3.44 9.53
N TYR A 129 -6.71 -2.64 8.76
CA TYR A 129 -7.95 -2.02 9.14
C TYR A 129 -9.08 -2.57 8.27
N THR A 130 -10.12 -3.06 8.93
CA THR A 130 -11.35 -3.50 8.28
C THR A 130 -12.48 -2.56 8.66
N CYS A 131 -13.41 -2.31 7.73
CA CYS A 131 -14.54 -1.44 7.99
C CYS A 131 -15.85 -2.22 8.20
N SER A 132 -16.54 -1.91 9.29
CA SER A 132 -17.83 -2.51 9.62
C SER A 132 -18.96 -1.98 8.73
N LYS A 133 -20.16 -2.57 8.84
CA LYS A 133 -21.33 -2.17 8.02
C LYS A 133 -21.75 -0.71 8.24
N ASN A 134 -21.44 -0.14 9.40
CA ASN A 134 -21.72 1.25 9.77
C ASN A 134 -20.65 2.25 9.27
N GLY A 135 -19.65 1.81 8.51
CA GLY A 135 -18.61 2.70 7.98
C GLY A 135 -17.43 2.96 8.92
N THR A 136 -17.38 2.35 10.09
CA THR A 136 -16.27 2.53 11.04
C THR A 136 -15.08 1.63 10.70
N TRP A 137 -13.90 2.23 10.54
CA TRP A 137 -12.63 1.50 10.35
C TRP A 137 -12.04 1.11 11.70
N THR A 138 -11.67 -0.16 11.85
CA THR A 138 -11.09 -0.69 13.10
C THR A 138 -9.83 -1.48 12.82
N ALA A 139 -8.79 -1.22 13.61
CA ALA A 139 -7.54 -1.99 13.59
C ALA A 139 -7.81 -3.45 13.95
N THR A 140 -7.07 -4.36 13.31
CA THR A 140 -7.14 -5.78 13.58
C THR A 140 -5.79 -6.44 13.27
N THR A 141 -5.71 -7.76 13.41
CA THR A 141 -4.51 -8.54 13.05
C THR A 141 -4.64 -9.10 11.63
N LEU A 142 -3.51 -9.43 11.00
CA LEU A 142 -3.48 -10.13 9.70
C LEU A 142 -4.36 -11.39 9.72
N ALA A 143 -4.26 -12.20 10.78
CA ALA A 143 -5.06 -13.40 10.95
C ALA A 143 -6.57 -13.10 11.02
N SER A 144 -6.98 -12.12 11.84
CA SER A 144 -8.39 -11.74 12.00
C SER A 144 -8.97 -11.11 10.73
N ALA A 145 -8.18 -10.32 10.00
CA ALA A 145 -8.55 -9.79 8.68
C ALA A 145 -8.57 -10.86 7.58
N LYS A 146 -8.12 -12.09 7.86
CA LYS A 146 -7.92 -13.15 6.87
C LYS A 146 -6.99 -12.70 5.74
N ILE A 147 -5.94 -11.95 6.10
CA ILE A 147 -4.87 -11.50 5.22
C ILE A 147 -3.62 -12.33 5.55
N SER A 148 -3.05 -13.01 4.56
CA SER A 148 -1.82 -13.77 4.72
C SER A 148 -0.71 -13.21 3.85
N LEU A 149 0.54 -13.36 4.28
CA LEU A 149 1.71 -13.16 3.44
C LEU A 149 1.91 -14.42 2.61
N SER A 150 2.05 -14.27 1.30
CA SER A 150 2.34 -15.40 0.40
C SER A 150 3.74 -16.02 0.63
N ASP A 151 4.69 -15.23 1.13
CA ASP A 151 6.02 -15.67 1.56
C ASP A 151 6.26 -15.20 3.00
N ALA A 152 6.39 -16.15 3.94
CA ALA A 152 6.62 -15.84 5.35
C ALA A 152 7.99 -15.16 5.62
N SER A 153 8.94 -15.29 4.69
CA SER A 153 10.27 -14.65 4.79
C SER A 153 10.31 -13.21 4.28
N ILE A 154 9.21 -12.70 3.70
CA ILE A 154 9.21 -11.35 3.11
C ILE A 154 9.54 -10.22 4.10
N PRO A 155 9.12 -10.24 5.38
CA PRO A 155 9.48 -9.16 6.30
C PRO A 155 10.99 -9.04 6.49
N GLN A 156 11.69 -10.18 6.63
CA GLN A 156 13.14 -10.21 6.74
C GLN A 156 13.85 -9.74 5.45
N LYS A 157 13.35 -10.15 4.28
CA LYS A 157 13.89 -9.72 2.98
C LYS A 157 13.70 -8.22 2.76
N ALA A 158 12.53 -7.69 3.06
CA ALA A 158 12.21 -6.26 2.94
C ALA A 158 13.06 -5.42 3.90
N PHE A 159 13.23 -5.87 5.15
CA PHE A 159 14.15 -5.24 6.11
C PHE A 159 15.59 -5.20 5.58
N SER A 160 16.10 -6.31 5.03
CA SER A 160 17.44 -6.35 4.42
C SER A 160 17.57 -5.40 3.23
N ALA A 161 16.55 -5.34 2.37
CA ALA A 161 16.50 -4.46 1.20
C ALA A 161 16.53 -2.98 1.61
N ALA A 162 15.72 -2.59 2.60
CA ALA A 162 15.70 -1.24 3.14
C ALA A 162 17.08 -0.84 3.71
N ARG A 163 17.71 -1.72 4.51
CA ARG A 163 19.06 -1.50 5.05
C ARG A 163 20.15 -1.36 3.98
N LYS A 164 19.97 -2.00 2.82
CA LYS A 164 20.88 -1.90 1.68
C LYS A 164 20.62 -0.66 0.81
N GLY A 165 19.67 0.22 1.19
CA GLY A 165 19.36 1.42 0.43
C GLY A 165 18.50 1.18 -0.82
N ARG A 166 17.88 0.00 -0.96
CA ARG A 166 17.06 -0.33 -2.14
C ARG A 166 15.79 0.50 -2.27
N TYR A 167 15.45 1.30 -1.25
CA TYR A 167 14.39 2.30 -1.36
C TYR A 167 14.68 3.34 -2.45
N ALA A 168 15.95 3.53 -2.84
CA ALA A 168 16.33 4.40 -3.96
C ALA A 168 15.87 3.88 -5.34
N ASP A 169 15.55 2.58 -5.46
CA ASP A 169 15.07 1.97 -6.70
C ASP A 169 13.57 2.24 -6.94
N LEU A 170 12.85 2.61 -5.88
CA LEU A 170 11.42 2.87 -5.87
C LEU A 170 11.15 4.36 -6.13
N GLY A 171 10.17 4.66 -6.96
CA GLY A 171 9.59 5.99 -7.09
C GLY A 171 8.07 6.00 -6.95
N ASP A 172 7.54 7.10 -6.46
CA ASP A 172 6.10 7.39 -6.41
C ASP A 172 5.71 8.50 -7.41
N PHE A 173 4.46 8.96 -7.37
CA PHE A 173 3.99 10.00 -8.29
C PHE A 173 4.68 11.35 -8.05
N ASP A 174 5.00 11.70 -6.81
CA ASP A 174 5.70 12.95 -6.49
C ASP A 174 7.12 12.96 -7.07
N ASP A 175 7.82 11.82 -7.02
CA ASP A 175 9.08 11.65 -7.75
C ASP A 175 8.90 11.81 -9.26
N HIS A 176 7.84 11.23 -9.83
CA HIS A 176 7.54 11.32 -11.25
C HIS A 176 7.27 12.77 -11.72
N LEU A 177 6.61 13.57 -10.88
CA LEU A 177 6.40 14.99 -11.17
C LEU A 177 7.71 15.77 -11.24
N SER A 178 8.72 15.34 -10.48
CA SER A 178 10.06 15.94 -10.46
C SER A 178 10.95 15.41 -11.59
N ASP A 179 10.82 14.12 -11.90
CA ASP A 179 11.54 13.42 -12.97
C ASP A 179 10.59 12.47 -13.72
N PRO A 180 10.10 12.87 -14.92
CA PRO A 180 9.19 12.05 -15.72
C PRO A 180 9.75 10.69 -16.15
N SER A 181 11.07 10.46 -16.03
CA SER A 181 11.67 9.15 -16.30
C SER A 181 11.37 8.10 -15.23
N VAL A 182 10.88 8.52 -14.06
CA VAL A 182 10.48 7.64 -12.96
C VAL A 182 9.16 6.95 -13.32
N ASP A 183 9.22 5.64 -13.63
CA ASP A 183 8.05 4.78 -13.79
C ASP A 183 7.50 4.33 -12.43
N TRP A 184 6.69 5.18 -11.83
CA TRP A 184 6.07 4.97 -10.51
C TRP A 184 4.95 3.91 -10.51
N LEU A 185 4.31 3.68 -11.66
CA LEU A 185 3.23 2.71 -11.79
C LEU A 185 3.76 1.27 -11.73
N ARG A 186 4.86 0.99 -12.44
CA ARG A 186 5.44 -0.37 -12.49
C ARG A 186 6.56 -0.56 -11.49
N ASN A 187 7.40 0.47 -11.29
CA ASN A 187 8.61 0.38 -10.49
C ASN A 187 9.51 -0.81 -10.91
N PRO A 188 9.96 -0.90 -12.18
CA PRO A 188 10.62 -2.09 -12.72
C PRO A 188 11.96 -2.44 -12.07
N ARG A 189 12.60 -1.47 -11.38
CA ARG A 189 13.85 -1.68 -10.63
C ARG A 189 13.63 -2.38 -9.29
N VAL A 190 12.39 -2.42 -8.79
CA VAL A 190 12.04 -3.08 -7.54
C VAL A 190 11.70 -4.55 -7.80
N ALA A 191 12.67 -5.41 -7.54
CA ALA A 191 12.53 -6.88 -7.59
C ALA A 191 12.92 -7.52 -6.26
N LEU A 192 12.45 -8.73 -5.97
CA LEU A 192 12.80 -9.47 -4.75
C LEU A 192 14.29 -9.85 -4.70
#